data_AF-A0A7J5EIH7-F1
#
_entry.id   AF-A0A7J5EIH7-F1
#
_cell.length_a   1.000
_cell.length_b   1.000
_cell.length_c   1.000
_cell.angle_alpha   90.00
_cell.angle_beta   90.00
_cell.angle_gamma   90.00
#
_symmetry.space_group_name_H-M   'P 1'
#
loop_
_entity.id
_entity.type
_entity.pdbx_description
1 polymer ?
#
loop_
_entity_poly.entity_id
_entity_poly.type
_entity_poly.pdbx_seq_one_letter_code
_entity_poly.pdbx_strand_id
1 'polypeptide(L)' 'MARRTQLSVAEARRIALAAQGLAGPRPARAGDAALTRMFDRVQLVQIDSVNVLCRSQELPLWARLGAHD' A
#
# COMPACT_ATOMS: atom_id res chain seq x y z
N MET A 1 15.54 -29.31 -7.43
CA MET A 1 14.15 -28.86 -7.14
C MET A 1 13.61 -28.17 -8.38
N ALA A 2 12.43 -28.54 -8.88
CA ALA A 2 11.83 -27.86 -10.05
C ALA A 2 11.37 -26.43 -9.66
N ARG A 3 11.63 -25.45 -10.52
CA ARG A 3 11.24 -24.05 -10.29
C ARG A 3 9.74 -23.89 -10.60
N ARG A 4 8.97 -23.35 -9.66
CA ARG A 4 7.54 -23.05 -9.87
C ARG A 4 7.39 -21.83 -10.78
N THR A 5 6.69 -21.99 -11.90
CA THR A 5 6.50 -20.93 -12.93
C THR A 5 5.05 -20.44 -13.08
N GLN A 6 4.08 -21.08 -12.42
CA GLN A 6 2.68 -20.69 -12.47
C GLN A 6 2.12 -20.39 -11.07
N LEU A 7 1.18 -19.45 -11.02
CA LEU A 7 0.43 -19.06 -9.82
C LEU A 7 -1.06 -19.17 -10.11
N SER A 8 -1.82 -19.65 -9.15
CA SER A 8 -3.27 -19.47 -9.15
C SER A 8 -3.62 -17.98 -8.97
N VAL A 9 -4.83 -17.59 -9.38
CA VAL A 9 -5.34 -16.22 -9.18
C VAL A 9 -5.30 -15.80 -7.72
N ALA A 10 -5.61 -16.73 -6.80
CA ALA A 10 -5.59 -16.46 -5.37
C ALA A 10 -4.17 -16.18 -4.85
N GLU A 11 -3.17 -16.90 -5.36
CA GLU A 11 -1.76 -16.66 -5.01
C GLU A 11 -1.25 -15.35 -5.58
N ALA A 12 -1.53 -15.08 -6.86
CA ALA A 12 -1.16 -13.81 -7.50
C ALA A 12 -1.76 -12.61 -6.76
N ARG A 13 -3.04 -12.70 -6.34
CA ARG A 13 -3.69 -11.65 -5.55
C ARG A 13 -3.02 -11.42 -4.20
N ARG A 14 -2.67 -12.47 -3.47
CA ARG A 14 -1.96 -12.33 -2.18
C ARG A 14 -0.60 -11.67 -2.36
N ILE A 15 0.14 -12.06 -3.41
CA ILE A 15 1.43 -11.44 -3.74
C ILE A 15 1.24 -9.96 -4.05
N ALA A 16 0.26 -9.60 -4.89
CA ALA A 16 -0.01 -8.20 -5.23
C ALA A 16 -0.39 -7.36 -4.00
N LEU A 17 -1.27 -7.86 -3.14
CA LEU A 17 -1.66 -7.16 -1.90
C LEU A 17 -0.49 -7.00 -0.92
N ALA A 18 0.34 -8.04 -0.77
CA ALA A 18 1.54 -7.98 0.07
C ALA A 18 2.59 -7.01 -0.49
N ALA A 19 2.81 -7.03 -1.81
CA ALA A 19 3.70 -6.11 -2.50
C ALA A 19 3.25 -4.67 -2.30
N GLN A 20 1.93 -4.41 -2.28
CA GLN A 20 1.36 -3.09 -1.99
C GLN A 20 1.40 -2.69 -0.51
N GLY A 21 1.82 -3.58 0.40
CA GLY A 21 1.95 -3.30 1.83
C GLY A 21 0.65 -3.44 2.61
N LEU A 22 -0.32 -4.19 2.09
CA LEU A 22 -1.65 -4.38 2.71
C LEU A 22 -1.76 -5.67 3.52
N ALA A 23 -0.72 -6.52 3.54
CA ALA A 23 -0.74 -7.82 4.21
C ALA A 23 -0.10 -7.82 5.62
N GLY A 24 0.47 -6.69 6.06
CA GLY A 24 1.18 -6.57 7.33
C GLY A 24 0.54 -5.56 8.28
N PRO A 25 0.96 -5.52 9.56
CA PRO A 25 0.49 -4.51 10.49
C PRO A 25 0.92 -3.12 10.01
N ARG A 26 0.10 -2.12 10.34
CA ARG A 26 0.47 -0.71 10.16
C ARG A 26 1.67 -0.35 11.04
N PRO A 27 2.49 0.64 10.64
CA PRO A 27 3.56 1.12 11.49
C PRO A 27 2.99 1.69 12.80
N ALA A 28 3.74 1.54 13.90
CA ALA A 28 3.33 2.09 15.19
C ALA A 28 3.27 3.64 15.19
N ARG A 29 4.01 4.29 14.28
CA ARG A 29 4.02 5.74 14.07
C ARG A 29 4.07 6.05 12.58
N ALA A 30 3.20 6.94 12.12
CA ALA A 30 3.11 7.38 10.73
C ALA A 30 4.00 8.60 10.43
N GLY A 31 5.28 8.55 10.81
CA GLY A 31 6.24 9.62 10.51
C GLY A 31 6.95 9.45 9.17
N ASP A 32 7.86 10.38 8.83
CA ASP A 32 8.58 10.46 7.56
C ASP A 32 9.15 9.12 7.08
N ALA A 33 9.81 8.37 7.96
CA ALA A 33 10.39 7.09 7.57
C ALA A 33 9.33 6.06 7.13
N ALA A 34 8.13 6.09 7.71
CA ALA A 34 7.03 5.24 7.29
C ALA A 34 6.42 5.72 5.96
N LEU A 35 6.34 7.04 5.78
CA LEU A 35 5.88 7.66 4.54
C LEU A 35 6.82 7.35 3.37
N THR A 36 8.13 7.54 3.53
CA THR A 36 9.15 7.20 2.52
C THR A 36 9.05 5.72 2.14
N ARG A 37 8.99 4.81 3.13
CA ARG A 37 8.83 3.37 2.85
C ARG A 37 7.53 3.04 2.09
N MET A 38 6.46 3.80 2.33
CA MET A 38 5.20 3.62 1.62
C MET A 38 5.33 4.08 0.17
N PHE A 39 5.94 5.24 -0.09
CA PHE A 39 6.22 5.69 -1.45
C PHE A 39 7.18 4.76 -2.19
N ASP A 40 8.25 4.29 -1.54
CA ASP A 40 9.19 3.30 -2.11
C ASP A 40 8.49 1.98 -2.49
N ARG A 41 7.39 1.64 -1.81
CA ARG A 41 6.65 0.41 -2.08
C ARG A 41 5.60 0.58 -3.17
N VAL A 42 4.86 1.68 -3.15
CA VAL A 42 3.69 1.89 -4.02
C VAL A 42 4.07 2.62 -5.31
N GLN A 43 5.16 3.40 -5.29
CA GLN A 43 5.77 4.13 -6.41
C GLN A 43 4.91 5.22 -7.06
N LEU A 44 3.58 5.12 -6.98
CA LEU A 44 2.63 6.04 -7.58
C LEU A 44 1.47 6.32 -6.62
N VAL A 45 1.19 7.60 -6.40
CA VAL A 45 -0.01 8.08 -5.73
C VAL A 45 -0.65 9.13 -6.63
N GLN A 46 -1.94 8.98 -6.90
CA GLN A 46 -2.70 9.97 -7.66
C GLN A 46 -3.06 11.15 -6.75
N ILE A 47 -2.71 12.36 -7.18
CA ILE A 47 -3.18 13.60 -6.57
C ILE A 47 -4.40 14.07 -7.36
N ASP A 48 -5.50 14.22 -6.66
CA ASP A 48 -6.77 14.65 -7.24
C ASP A 48 -7.34 15.84 -6.46
N SER A 49 -8.07 16.70 -7.16
CA SER A 49 -8.76 17.85 -6.58
C SER A 49 -10.16 17.49 -6.07
N VAL A 50 -10.76 16.38 -6.53
CA VAL A 50 -12.10 15.95 -6.10
C VAL A 50 -12.08 15.35 -4.68
N ASN A 51 -13.02 15.77 -3.84
CA ASN A 51 -13.13 15.35 -2.44
C ASN A 51 -14.58 15.04 -2.02
N VAL A 52 -15.10 13.86 -2.39
CA VAL A 52 -16.45 13.42 -1.93
C VAL A 52 -16.44 12.96 -0.46
N LEU A 53 -15.32 12.43 0.02
CA LEU A 53 -15.13 11.96 1.41
C LEU A 53 -13.90 12.64 2.03
N CYS A 54 -12.75 12.44 1.39
CA CYS A 54 -11.50 13.14 1.60
C CYS A 54 -10.82 13.29 0.24
N ARG A 55 -9.65 13.93 0.16
CA ARG A 55 -8.88 13.95 -1.09
C ARG A 55 -8.41 12.53 -1.41
N SER A 56 -8.47 12.13 -2.68
CA SER A 56 -8.18 10.75 -3.10
C SER A 56 -6.82 10.23 -2.61
N GLN A 57 -5.80 11.09 -2.55
CA GLN A 57 -4.48 10.71 -2.04
C GLN A 57 -4.45 10.30 -0.55
N GLU A 58 -5.38 10.76 0.29
CA GLU A 58 -5.40 10.42 1.72
C GLU A 58 -5.76 8.95 1.96
N LEU A 59 -6.56 8.35 1.07
CA LEU A 59 -7.02 6.97 1.22
C LEU A 59 -5.88 5.94 1.10
N PRO A 60 -4.98 6.01 0.09
CA PRO A 60 -3.78 5.19 0.04
C PRO A 60 -2.85 5.31 1.24
N LEU A 61 -2.70 6.52 1.82
CA LEU A 61 -1.90 6.75 3.03
C LEU A 61 -2.57 6.09 4.23
N TRP A 62 -3.83 6.41 4.50
CA TRP A 62 -4.59 5.84 5.63
C TRP A 62 -4.60 4.31 5.63
N ALA A 63 -4.79 3.70 4.46
CA ALA A 63 -4.80 2.24 4.33
C ALA A 63 -3.52 1.59 4.89
N ARG A 64 -2.37 2.24 4.72
CA ARG A 64 -1.02 1.71 5.03
C ARG A 64 -0.43 2.25 6.33
N LEU A 65 -0.66 3.53 6.63
CA LEU A 65 -0.06 4.24 7.76
C LEU A 65 -1.02 4.36 8.94
N GLY A 66 -2.34 4.35 8.70
CA GLY A 66 -3.34 4.66 9.72
C GLY A 66 -3.50 6.16 9.90
N ALA A 67 -3.83 6.60 11.13
CA ALA A 67 -3.87 8.02 11.44
C ALA A 67 -2.48 8.66 11.26
N HIS A 68 -2.46 9.77 10.56
CA HIS A 68 -1.27 10.53 10.17
C HIS A 68 -1.67 12.01 10.07
N ASP A 69 -0.69 12.89 10.31
CA ASP A 69 -0.80 14.35 10.18
C ASP A 69 0.50 14.89 9.55
#